data_AF-A0A2D6R192-F1
#
_entry.id   AF-A0A2D6R192-F1
#
_cell.length_a   1.000
_cell.length_b   1.000
_cell.length_c   1.000
_cell.angle_alpha   90.00
_cell.angle_beta   90.00
_cell.angle_gamma   90.00
#
_symmetry.space_group_name_H-M   'P 1'
#
loop_
_entity.id
_entity.type
_entity.pdbx_description
1 polymer ?
#
loop_
_entity_poly.entity_id
_entity_poly.type
_entity_poly.pdbx_seq_one_letter_code
_entity_poly.pdbx_strand_id
1 'polypeptide(L)'
;MAGPRRASVRHGSDTDGQASGRSRGAGGGRRSRDIVSRARAVVEVVAKALAEVPDEVRVSESSHRGASRIELFTAPGDLGRLIGRRGRTAAAVRELASAAAESEGLQVTVEFRDGPPDDEQ
;
A
#
# COMPACT_ATOMS: atom_id res chain seq x y z
N MET A 1 -37.99 -57.13 8.02
CA MET A 1 -37.54 -56.07 8.95
C MET A 1 -36.68 -55.10 8.17
N ALA A 2 -37.17 -53.88 7.94
CA ALA A 2 -36.55 -52.90 7.05
C ALA A 2 -36.54 -51.49 7.70
N GLY A 3 -35.32 -50.94 7.86
CA GLY A 3 -35.00 -49.52 8.07
C GLY A 3 -35.14 -48.96 9.51
N PRO A 4 -34.57 -47.76 9.80
CA PRO A 4 -34.01 -46.79 8.85
C PRO A 4 -32.64 -46.13 9.17
N ARG A 5 -31.92 -45.83 8.07
CA ARG A 5 -31.31 -44.53 7.66
C ARG A 5 -30.13 -43.91 8.44
N ARG A 6 -28.96 -43.96 7.79
CA ARG A 6 -27.77 -43.10 8.02
C ARG A 6 -28.11 -41.63 7.76
N ALA A 7 -27.89 -40.79 8.77
CA ALA A 7 -27.90 -39.32 8.64
C ALA A 7 -26.50 -38.80 8.33
N SER A 8 -26.46 -37.83 7.43
CA SER A 8 -25.32 -37.14 6.84
C SER A 8 -24.69 -36.14 7.81
N VAL A 9 -23.37 -36.23 8.00
CA VAL A 9 -22.58 -35.16 8.65
C VAL A 9 -22.24 -34.12 7.59
N ARG A 10 -22.81 -32.92 7.70
CA ARG A 10 -22.37 -31.73 6.96
C ARG A 10 -21.41 -30.96 7.87
N HIS A 11 -20.16 -30.82 7.42
CA HIS A 11 -19.17 -29.93 8.02
C HIS A 11 -19.44 -28.53 7.45
N GLY A 12 -19.98 -27.63 8.27
CA GLY A 12 -20.01 -26.20 7.99
C GLY A 12 -18.75 -25.57 8.58
N SER A 13 -17.93 -24.97 7.73
CA SER A 13 -16.91 -24.02 8.16
C SER A 13 -17.40 -22.63 7.80
N ASP A 14 -18.12 -22.01 8.73
CA ASP A 14 -18.41 -20.59 8.72
C ASP A 14 -17.08 -19.85 8.91
N THR A 15 -16.46 -19.43 7.81
CA THR A 15 -15.37 -18.46 7.85
C THR A 15 -15.99 -17.08 8.04
N ASP A 16 -15.89 -16.58 9.26
CA ASP A 16 -16.06 -15.17 9.61
C ASP A 16 -15.02 -14.33 8.85
N GLY A 17 -15.39 -13.87 7.66
CA GLY A 17 -14.63 -12.93 6.85
C GLY A 17 -15.39 -11.62 6.73
N GLN A 18 -15.22 -10.76 7.73
CA GLN A 18 -15.77 -9.41 7.80
C GLN A 18 -15.49 -8.63 6.51
N ALA A 19 -16.55 -8.35 5.75
CA ALA A 19 -16.57 -7.30 4.74
C ALA A 19 -17.63 -6.28 5.14
N SER A 20 -17.31 -5.46 6.15
CA SER A 20 -18.13 -4.30 6.48
C SER A 20 -17.99 -3.28 5.36
N GLY A 21 -19.06 -3.09 4.60
CA GLY A 21 -19.19 -1.94 3.72
C GLY A 21 -19.16 -0.65 4.53
N ARG A 22 -18.42 0.33 4.01
CA ARG A 22 -18.78 1.74 4.16
C ARG A 22 -18.75 2.40 2.79
N SER A 23 -19.92 2.37 2.16
CA SER A 23 -20.35 3.43 1.26
C SER A 23 -20.33 4.76 2.01
N ARG A 24 -19.69 5.77 1.43
CA ARG A 24 -20.27 7.10 1.19
C ARG A 24 -19.32 7.89 0.31
N GLY A 25 -19.76 8.17 -0.92
CA GLY A 25 -19.15 9.20 -1.74
C GLY A 25 -19.23 10.56 -1.05
N ALA A 26 -18.14 11.31 -1.12
CA ALA A 26 -18.14 12.74 -0.99
C ALA A 26 -17.59 13.30 -2.31
N GLY A 27 -18.50 13.84 -3.13
CA GLY A 27 -18.12 14.73 -4.21
C GLY A 27 -17.56 16.04 -3.63
N GLY A 28 -16.58 16.62 -4.31
CA GLY A 28 -16.05 17.92 -3.94
C GLY A 28 -14.70 18.18 -4.59
N GLY A 29 -14.72 18.47 -5.89
CA GLY A 29 -13.57 19.07 -6.56
C GLY A 29 -13.15 20.34 -5.84
N ARG A 30 -12.09 20.26 -5.04
CA ARG A 30 -11.26 21.39 -4.67
C ARG A 30 -9.79 20.96 -4.68
N ARG A 31 -9.20 21.37 -5.80
CA ARG A 31 -7.81 21.79 -6.02
C ARG A 31 -6.77 20.68 -6.17
N SER A 32 -6.42 20.51 -7.44
CA SER A 32 -5.20 19.97 -8.04
C SER A 32 -3.89 20.60 -7.50
N ARG A 33 -3.81 20.93 -6.21
CA ARG A 33 -2.64 21.57 -5.57
C ARG A 33 -2.12 20.81 -4.35
N ASP A 34 -2.84 19.79 -3.89
CA ASP A 34 -2.52 19.00 -2.69
C ASP A 34 -2.29 17.51 -3.05
N ILE A 35 -1.56 17.21 -4.15
CA ILE A 35 -1.31 15.79 -4.53
C ILE A 35 -0.18 15.17 -3.69
N VAL A 36 0.52 15.97 -2.88
CA VAL A 36 1.59 15.47 -2.01
C VAL A 36 0.98 15.10 -0.66
N SER A 37 0.72 13.82 -0.46
CA SER A 37 0.28 13.31 0.85
C SER A 37 1.43 13.35 1.86
N ARG A 38 1.09 13.41 3.15
CA ARG A 38 2.08 13.19 4.22
C ARG A 38 2.76 11.84 4.10
N ALA A 39 2.05 10.82 3.62
CA ALA A 39 2.59 9.49 3.39
C ALA A 39 3.73 9.51 2.37
N ARG A 40 3.59 10.25 1.26
CA ARG A 40 4.68 10.45 0.29
C ARG A 40 5.92 11.07 0.92
N ALA A 41 5.74 12.12 1.74
CA ALA A 41 6.86 12.78 2.41
C ALA A 41 7.60 11.84 3.37
N VAL A 42 6.87 11.02 4.14
CA VAL A 42 7.46 10.01 5.04
C VAL A 42 8.28 8.99 4.24
N VAL A 43 7.71 8.45 3.16
CA VAL A 43 8.41 7.48 2.29
C VAL A 43 9.67 8.10 1.71
N GLU A 44 9.59 9.33 1.19
CA GLU A 44 10.73 10.02 0.60
C GLU A 44 11.86 10.25 1.61
N VAL A 45 11.55 10.74 2.82
CA VAL A 45 12.56 10.99 3.87
C VAL A 45 13.22 9.70 4.31
N VAL A 46 12.42 8.64 4.56
CA VAL A 46 12.96 7.35 4.99
C VAL A 46 13.80 6.72 3.89
N ALA A 47 13.35 6.79 2.63
CA ALA A 47 14.08 6.22 1.51
C ALA A 47 15.43 6.92 1.29
N LYS A 48 15.44 8.27 1.31
CA LYS A 48 16.66 9.07 1.19
C LYS A 48 17.64 8.83 2.34
N ALA A 49 17.14 8.58 3.55
CA ALA A 49 18.00 8.27 4.70
C ALA A 49 18.64 6.87 4.64
N LEU A 50 18.02 5.94 3.90
CA LEU A 50 18.49 4.57 3.79
C LEU A 50 19.33 4.32 2.53
N ALA A 51 19.03 5.02 1.43
CA ALA A 51 19.73 4.90 0.15
C ALA A 51 21.21 5.28 0.27
N GLU A 52 22.07 4.62 -0.51
CA GLU A 52 23.46 5.02 -0.71
C GLU A 52 23.55 6.27 -1.58
N VAL A 53 22.62 6.42 -2.54
CA VAL A 53 22.54 7.60 -3.43
C VAL A 53 21.18 8.29 -3.26
N PRO A 54 21.03 9.20 -2.27
CA PRO A 54 19.77 9.89 -2.00
C PRO A 54 19.22 10.71 -3.17
N ASP A 55 20.11 11.16 -4.07
CA ASP A 55 19.75 11.96 -5.24
C ASP A 55 19.03 11.15 -6.34
N GLU A 56 19.21 9.83 -6.35
CA GLU A 56 18.52 8.91 -7.27
C GLU A 56 17.18 8.40 -6.72
N VAL A 57 16.85 8.76 -5.48
CA VAL A 57 15.57 8.41 -4.86
C VAL A 57 14.47 9.32 -5.41
N ARG A 58 13.53 8.75 -6.15
CA ARG A 58 12.34 9.45 -6.65
C ARG A 58 11.07 8.81 -6.15
N VAL A 59 10.12 9.64 -5.73
CA VAL A 59 8.82 9.19 -5.24
C VAL A 59 7.71 9.82 -6.07
N SER A 60 6.96 8.95 -6.77
CA SER A 60 5.74 9.31 -7.49
C SER A 60 4.51 8.94 -6.66
N GLU A 61 3.48 9.78 -6.71
CA GLU A 61 2.21 9.51 -6.07
C GLU A 61 1.08 9.68 -7.09
N SER A 62 0.20 8.69 -7.16
CA SER A 62 -1.02 8.75 -7.95
C SER A 62 -2.24 8.49 -7.05
N SER A 63 -3.15 9.46 -7.00
CA SER A 63 -4.38 9.35 -6.21
C SER A 63 -5.56 8.93 -7.10
N HIS A 64 -6.28 7.87 -6.73
CA HIS A 64 -7.50 7.42 -7.38
C HIS A 64 -8.57 7.03 -6.36
N ARG A 65 -9.74 7.70 -6.38
CA ARG A 65 -10.94 7.37 -5.58
C ARG A 65 -10.67 7.17 -4.07
N GLY A 66 -9.82 8.01 -3.46
CA GLY A 66 -9.49 7.93 -2.03
C GLY A 66 -8.42 6.88 -1.68
N ALA A 67 -7.85 6.22 -2.68
CA ALA A 67 -6.63 5.45 -2.55
C ALA A 67 -5.47 6.20 -3.22
N SER A 68 -4.30 6.23 -2.57
CA SER A 68 -3.05 6.75 -3.10
C SER A 68 -2.07 5.60 -3.34
N ARG A 69 -1.52 5.50 -4.54
CA ARG A 69 -0.41 4.62 -4.86
C ARG A 69 0.87 5.43 -4.84
N ILE A 70 1.80 5.03 -3.99
CA ILE A 70 3.12 5.64 -3.86
C ILE A 70 4.13 4.68 -4.50
N GLU A 71 4.84 5.16 -5.50
CA GLU A 71 5.88 4.40 -6.20
C GLU A 71 7.24 5.02 -5.88
N LEU A 72 8.11 4.20 -5.28
CA LEU A 72 9.47 4.55 -4.90
C LEU A 72 10.44 3.96 -5.93
N PHE A 73 11.08 4.84 -6.69
CA PHE A 73 12.10 4.53 -7.68
C PHE A 73 13.47 4.84 -7.10
N THR A 74 14.40 3.91 -7.27
CA THR A 74 15.73 3.98 -6.66
C THR A 74 16.79 3.44 -7.61
N ALA A 75 18.05 3.76 -7.34
CA ALA A 75 19.18 3.13 -7.99
C ALA A 75 19.12 1.59 -7.82
N PRO A 76 19.54 0.79 -8.81
CA PRO A 76 19.53 -0.67 -8.72
C PRO A 76 20.23 -1.23 -7.46
N GLY A 77 21.24 -0.53 -6.93
CA GLY A 77 21.95 -0.91 -5.71
C GLY A 77 21.20 -0.63 -4.40
N ASP A 78 20.24 0.30 -4.41
CA ASP A 78 19.54 0.76 -3.20
C ASP A 78 18.28 -0.05 -2.91
N LEU A 79 17.66 -0.66 -3.92
CA LEU A 79 16.45 -1.47 -3.76
C LEU A 79 16.65 -2.58 -2.72
N GLY A 80 17.75 -3.33 -2.79
CA GLY A 80 18.03 -4.41 -1.85
C GLY A 80 18.12 -3.93 -0.39
N ARG A 81 18.64 -2.73 -0.17
CA ARG A 81 18.76 -2.10 1.15
C ARG A 81 17.40 -1.64 1.68
N LEU A 82 16.58 -1.05 0.81
CA LEU A 82 15.24 -0.55 1.14
C LEU A 82 14.21 -1.66 1.36
N ILE A 83 14.31 -2.77 0.62
CA ILE A 83 13.54 -3.97 0.93
C ILE A 83 14.02 -4.56 2.26
N GLY A 84 15.33 -4.63 2.44
CA GLY A 84 15.96 -5.17 3.63
C GLY A 84 15.81 -6.70 3.74
N ARG A 85 16.48 -7.29 4.73
CA ARG A 85 16.45 -8.75 4.93
C ARG A 85 15.03 -9.23 5.22
N ARG A 86 14.53 -10.16 4.41
CA ARG A 86 13.16 -10.71 4.47
C ARG A 86 12.05 -9.64 4.32
N GLY A 87 12.34 -8.51 3.67
CA GLY A 87 11.35 -7.46 3.44
C GLY A 87 10.96 -6.64 4.68
N ARG A 88 11.72 -6.76 5.79
CA ARG A 88 11.37 -6.07 7.05
C ARG A 88 11.37 -4.55 6.94
N THR A 89 12.33 -4.00 6.20
CA THR A 89 12.42 -2.54 5.99
C THR A 89 11.23 -2.07 5.15
N ALA A 90 10.92 -2.77 4.05
CA ALA A 90 9.74 -2.47 3.24
C ALA A 90 8.43 -2.55 4.02
N ALA A 91 8.29 -3.55 4.92
CA ALA A 91 7.11 -3.67 5.77
C ALA A 91 6.97 -2.48 6.73
N ALA A 92 8.05 -2.08 7.40
CA ALA A 92 8.04 -0.93 8.30
C ALA A 92 7.73 0.38 7.55
N VAL A 93 8.30 0.58 6.36
CA VAL A 93 8.02 1.76 5.52
C VAL A 93 6.53 1.81 5.13
N ARG A 94 5.94 0.66 4.78
CA ARG A 94 4.50 0.58 4.47
C ARG A 94 3.63 0.94 5.67
N GLU A 95 3.97 0.44 6.85
CA GLU A 95 3.25 0.75 8.09
C GLU A 95 3.31 2.25 8.43
N LEU A 96 4.50 2.86 8.29
CA LEU A 96 4.68 4.31 8.47
C LEU A 96 3.87 5.12 7.45
N ALA A 97 3.85 4.70 6.19
CA ALA A 97 3.07 5.35 5.14
C ALA A 97 1.57 5.27 5.42
N SER A 98 1.06 4.09 5.83
CA SER A 98 -0.33 3.91 6.24
C SER A 98 -0.69 4.79 7.43
N ALA A 99 0.12 4.80 8.49
CA ALA A 99 -0.12 5.65 9.66
C ALA A 99 -0.14 7.15 9.33
N ALA A 100 0.71 7.60 8.40
CA ALA A 100 0.70 8.97 7.93
C ALA A 100 -0.58 9.31 7.13
N ALA A 101 -1.04 8.36 6.29
CA ALA A 101 -2.23 8.49 5.45
C ALA A 101 -3.55 8.44 6.24
N GLU A 102 -3.58 7.75 7.38
CA GLU A 102 -4.75 7.70 8.27
C GLU A 102 -5.20 9.10 8.70
N SER A 103 -4.26 10.02 8.91
CA SER A 103 -4.56 11.41 9.27
C SER A 103 -5.26 12.20 8.16
N GLU A 104 -5.17 11.72 6.92
CA GLU A 104 -5.78 12.31 5.71
C GLU A 104 -7.01 11.51 5.25
N GLY A 105 -7.33 10.39 5.91
CA GLY A 105 -8.42 9.49 5.52
C GLY A 105 -8.16 8.77 4.18
N LEU A 106 -6.90 8.68 3.76
CA LEU A 106 -6.48 8.05 2.50
C LEU A 106 -6.04 6.60 2.75
N GLN A 107 -6.35 5.71 1.82
CA GLN A 107 -5.75 4.38 1.77
C GLN A 107 -4.47 4.44 0.95
N VAL A 108 -3.33 4.02 1.49
CA VAL A 108 -2.04 4.10 0.79
C VAL A 108 -1.46 2.72 0.51
N THR A 109 -0.95 2.54 -0.70
CA THR A 109 -0.14 1.38 -1.10
C THR A 109 1.24 1.85 -1.55
N VAL A 110 2.30 1.27 -0.98
CA VAL A 110 3.69 1.59 -1.34
C VAL A 110 4.31 0.46 -2.17
N GLU A 111 4.80 0.82 -3.35
CA GLU A 111 5.52 -0.04 -4.29
C GLU A 111 6.96 0.41 -4.43
N PHE A 112 7.86 -0.57 -4.49
CA PHE A 112 9.30 -0.38 -4.67
C PHE A 112 9.64 -0.83 -6.09
N ARG A 113 10.28 0.05 -6.87
CA ARG A 113 10.62 -0.18 -8.28
C ARG A 113 12.13 0.00 -8.47
N ASP A 114 12.72 -0.87 -9.27
CA ASP A 114 14.04 -0.69 -9.87
C ASP A 114 13.89 -0.01 -11.24
N GLY A 115 14.68 1.04 -11.47
CA GLY A 115 14.68 1.76 -12.74
C GLY A 115 13.86 3.05 -12.73
N PRO A 116 13.90 3.82 -13.83
CA PRO A 116 13.16 5.08 -13.94
C PRO A 116 11.64 4.84 -14.01
N PRO A 117 10.82 5.82 -13.60
CA PRO A 117 9.38 5.77 -13.84
C PRO A 117 9.10 5.63 -15.33
N ASP A 118 8.27 4.66 -15.70
CA ASP A 118 7.77 4.44 -17.05
C ASP A 118 6.79 5.57 -17.43
N ASP A 119 7.30 6.79 -17.62
CA ASP A 119 6.53 7.95 -18.12
C ASP A 119 6.48 8.00 -19.67
N GLU A 120 6.92 6.94 -20.36
CA GLU A 120 6.89 6.83 -21.83
C GLU A 120 6.15 5.57 -22.28
N GLN A 121 4.81 5.67 -22.37
CA GLN A 121 3.97 4.78 -23.20
C GLN A 121 3.53 5.51 -24.46
#